data_AF-A0A455U508-F1
#
_entry.id   AF-A0A455U508-F1
#
_cell.length_a   1.000
_cell.length_b   1.000
_cell.length_c   1.000
_cell.angle_alpha   90.00
_cell.angle_beta   90.00
_cell.angle_gamma   90.00
#
_symmetry.space_group_name_H-M   'P 1'
#
loop_
_entity.id
_entity.type
_entity.pdbx_description
1 polymer ?
#
loop_
_entity_poly.entity_id
_entity_poly.type
_entity_poly.pdbx_seq_one_letter_code
_entity_poly.pdbx_strand_id
1 'polypeptide(L)'
;MEAHLKTEFNLDVPVVKWAAEDERFSEEQLRERLQTMHREAYAAKVAAAGEKLIRRFEKQVMLQVLDTRWKEHLQSMDHLRRGIHLRGYAQKNPKQEYKRESFELFQHLLEHIKEDVTRILSHVQVRQPEEVDALERQRREALERETATAASRHDAPAQEPSENDQAAPGIDGRPMRREGPKVGRNDPCSCGSGKKYKQCCGKLS
;
A
#
# COMPACT_ATOMS: atom_id res chain seq x y z
N MET A 1 12.98 -4.37 -20.23
CA MET A 1 14.20 -4.56 -19.41
C MET A 1 14.39 -3.42 -18.42
N GLU A 2 14.54 -2.17 -18.86
CA GLU A 2 14.78 -1.01 -17.98
C GLU A 2 13.71 -0.85 -16.89
N ALA A 3 12.42 -0.95 -17.25
CA ALA A 3 11.33 -0.91 -16.27
C ALA A 3 11.44 -2.03 -15.21
N HIS A 4 11.87 -3.23 -15.59
CA HIS A 4 12.05 -4.34 -14.66
C HIS A 4 13.21 -4.08 -13.69
N LEU A 5 14.34 -3.53 -14.18
CA LEU A 5 15.46 -3.14 -13.33
C LEU A 5 15.07 -2.05 -12.32
N LYS A 6 14.23 -1.10 -12.75
CA LYS A 6 13.67 -0.09 -11.86
C LYS A 6 12.73 -0.71 -10.81
N THR A 7 11.82 -1.59 -11.21
CA THR A 7 10.85 -2.20 -10.29
C THR A 7 11.44 -3.22 -9.33
N GLU A 8 12.48 -3.97 -9.73
CA GLU A 8 13.07 -5.01 -8.87
C GLU A 8 14.27 -4.51 -8.07
N PHE A 9 15.07 -3.61 -8.63
CA PHE A 9 16.32 -3.15 -8.03
C PHE A 9 16.38 -1.66 -7.75
N ASN A 10 15.33 -0.89 -8.06
CA ASN A 10 15.33 0.58 -7.95
C ASN A 10 16.54 1.22 -8.65
N LEU A 11 16.93 0.65 -9.80
CA LEU A 11 18.01 1.17 -10.64
C LEU A 11 17.42 1.82 -11.90
N ASP A 12 17.65 3.12 -12.04
CA ASP A 12 17.35 3.85 -13.27
C ASP A 12 18.53 3.69 -14.25
N VAL A 13 18.34 2.83 -15.25
CA VAL A 13 19.41 2.42 -16.17
C VAL A 13 18.99 2.66 -17.63
N PRO A 14 19.68 3.51 -18.39
CA PRO A 14 19.39 3.76 -19.80
C PRO A 14 20.11 2.72 -20.71
N VAL A 15 19.74 1.45 -20.56
CA VAL A 15 20.32 0.32 -21.30
C VAL A 15 20.22 0.52 -22.82
N VAL A 16 19.09 1.06 -23.31
CA VAL A 16 18.88 1.30 -24.75
C VAL A 16 19.89 2.31 -25.30
N LYS A 17 20.24 3.34 -24.51
CA LYS A 17 21.26 4.32 -24.93
C LYS A 17 22.63 3.68 -25.00
N TRP A 18 23.00 2.87 -24.01
CA TRP A 18 24.30 2.21 -24.00
C TRP A 18 24.48 1.25 -25.18
N ALA A 19 23.44 0.49 -25.52
CA ALA A 19 23.47 -0.41 -26.66
C ALA A 19 23.56 0.35 -28.00
N ALA A 20 23.07 1.58 -28.08
CA ALA A 20 23.17 2.43 -29.27
C ALA A 20 24.53 3.13 -29.39
N GLU A 21 25.20 3.40 -28.26
CA GLU A 21 26.50 4.09 -28.20
C GLU A 21 27.70 3.14 -28.36
N ASP A 22 27.54 1.86 -27.99
CA ASP A 22 28.63 0.87 -27.99
C ASP A 22 28.40 -0.26 -29.01
N GLU A 23 29.19 -0.28 -30.07
CA GLU A 23 29.15 -1.31 -31.12
C GLU A 23 29.60 -2.70 -30.62
N ARG A 24 30.27 -2.79 -29.45
CA ARG A 24 30.72 -4.06 -28.84
C ARG A 24 29.92 -4.44 -27.59
N PHE A 25 28.68 -3.95 -27.50
CA PHE A 25 27.79 -4.23 -26.38
C PHE A 25 27.51 -5.73 -26.24
N SER A 26 28.12 -6.35 -25.22
CA SER A 26 27.94 -7.76 -24.89
C SER A 26 27.09 -7.95 -23.63
N GLU A 27 26.44 -9.11 -23.51
CA GLU A 27 25.68 -9.47 -22.30
C GLU A 27 26.57 -9.46 -21.05
N GLU A 28 27.81 -9.92 -21.19
CA GLU A 28 28.78 -10.00 -20.09
C GLU A 28 29.15 -8.61 -19.57
N GLN A 29 29.45 -7.67 -20.47
CA GLN A 29 29.73 -6.27 -20.10
C GLN A 29 28.52 -5.60 -19.45
N LEU A 30 27.32 -5.82 -19.99
CA LEU A 30 26.09 -5.29 -19.40
C LEU A 30 25.88 -5.84 -17.99
N ARG A 31 26.07 -7.13 -17.79
CA ARG A 31 25.93 -7.80 -16.48
C ARG A 31 26.92 -7.22 -15.48
N GLU A 32 28.18 -7.08 -15.84
CA GLU A 32 29.22 -6.52 -14.98
C GLU A 32 28.92 -5.06 -14.60
N ARG A 33 28.52 -4.26 -15.59
CA ARG A 33 28.13 -2.86 -15.38
C ARG A 33 26.95 -2.73 -14.42
N LEU A 34 25.89 -3.52 -14.61
CA LEU A 34 24.73 -3.53 -13.73
C LEU A 34 25.08 -3.96 -12.30
N GLN A 35 25.90 -5.00 -12.14
CA GLN A 35 26.38 -5.44 -10.83
C GLN A 35 27.19 -4.35 -10.13
N THR A 36 28.03 -3.63 -10.87
CA THR A 36 28.84 -2.53 -10.33
C THR A 36 27.95 -1.40 -9.83
N MET A 37 27.00 -0.95 -10.65
CA MET A 37 26.04 0.09 -10.25
C MET A 37 25.21 -0.32 -9.03
N HIS A 38 24.79 -1.59 -8.94
CA HIS A 38 24.05 -2.10 -7.78
C HIS A 38 24.91 -2.06 -6.51
N ARG A 39 26.18 -2.49 -6.58
CA ARG A 39 27.12 -2.45 -5.46
C ARG A 39 27.40 -1.02 -5.00
N GLU A 40 27.57 -0.09 -5.94
CA GLU A 40 27.76 1.33 -5.64
C GLU A 40 26.54 1.94 -4.96
N ALA A 41 25.34 1.68 -5.49
CA ALA A 41 24.09 2.12 -4.88
C ALA A 41 23.94 1.55 -3.46
N TYR A 42 24.32 0.28 -3.25
CA TYR A 42 24.30 -0.32 -1.92
C TYR A 42 25.32 0.33 -0.98
N ALA A 43 26.57 0.53 -1.42
CA ALA A 43 27.62 1.17 -0.64
C ALA A 43 27.24 2.59 -0.21
N ALA A 44 26.58 3.37 -1.09
CA ALA A 44 26.06 4.68 -0.76
C ALA A 44 25.02 4.64 0.38
N LYS A 45 24.13 3.63 0.38
CA LYS A 45 23.18 3.42 1.49
C LYS A 45 23.87 3.07 2.80
N VAL A 46 24.88 2.21 2.75
CA VAL A 46 25.68 1.84 3.94
C VAL A 46 26.35 3.07 4.53
N ALA A 47 26.93 3.93 3.69
CA ALA A 47 27.56 5.17 4.11
C ALA A 47 26.55 6.15 4.75
N ALA A 48 25.33 6.25 4.18
CA ALA A 48 24.29 7.14 4.70
C ALA A 48 23.66 6.63 6.02
N ALA A 49 23.42 5.32 6.17
CA ALA A 49 22.75 4.76 7.35
C ALA A 49 23.70 4.43 8.51
N GLY A 50 24.97 4.18 8.19
CA GLY A 50 25.94 3.59 9.11
C GLY A 50 25.89 2.05 9.13
N GLU A 51 27.08 1.47 9.22
CA GLU A 51 27.30 0.03 9.07
C GLU A 51 26.54 -0.83 10.09
N LYS A 52 26.54 -0.46 11.38
CA LYS A 52 25.88 -1.27 12.41
C LYS A 52 24.36 -1.36 12.19
N LEU A 53 23.75 -0.28 11.69
CA LEU A 53 22.32 -0.19 11.51
C LEU A 53 21.90 -1.01 10.29
N ILE A 54 22.62 -0.86 9.17
CA ILE A 54 22.34 -1.64 7.95
C ILE A 54 22.55 -3.14 8.17
N ARG A 55 23.57 -3.58 8.92
CA ARG A 55 23.80 -5.01 9.24
C ARG A 55 22.67 -5.62 10.06
N ARG A 56 22.13 -4.87 11.03
CA ARG A 56 20.96 -5.30 11.81
C ARG A 56 19.72 -5.39 10.91
N PHE A 57 19.55 -4.42 10.02
CA PHE A 57 18.46 -4.38 9.07
C PHE A 57 18.53 -5.56 8.07
N GLU A 58 19.69 -5.83 7.46
CA GLU A 58 19.93 -6.99 6.59
C GLU A 58 19.50 -8.30 7.28
N LYS A 59 19.95 -8.50 8.53
CA LYS A 59 19.61 -9.69 9.31
C LYS A 59 18.10 -9.79 9.56
N GLN A 60 17.46 -8.69 9.93
CA GLN A 60 16.02 -8.67 10.18
C GLN A 60 15.22 -8.99 8.92
N VAL A 61 15.58 -8.38 7.78
CA VAL A 61 14.94 -8.65 6.48
C VAL A 61 15.11 -10.11 6.10
N MET A 62 16.32 -10.66 6.21
CA MET A 62 16.59 -12.06 5.86
C MET A 62 15.76 -13.03 6.71
N LEU A 63 15.67 -12.80 8.03
CA LEU A 63 14.85 -13.62 8.92
C LEU A 63 13.35 -13.52 8.59
N GLN A 64 12.85 -12.30 8.37
CA GLN A 64 11.44 -12.08 8.04
C GLN A 64 11.03 -12.73 6.71
N VAL A 65 11.88 -12.62 5.69
CA VAL A 65 11.66 -13.25 4.38
C VAL A 65 11.70 -14.76 4.52
N LEU A 66 12.72 -15.30 5.21
CA LEU A 66 12.84 -16.74 5.46
C LEU A 66 11.59 -17.29 6.15
N ASP A 67 11.14 -16.66 7.23
CA ASP A 67 9.97 -17.11 7.99
C ASP A 67 8.69 -17.08 7.13
N THR A 68 8.51 -16.02 6.35
CA THR A 68 7.33 -15.88 5.48
C THR A 68 7.32 -16.94 4.40
N ARG A 69 8.43 -17.09 3.67
CA ARG A 69 8.56 -18.05 2.58
C ARG A 69 8.55 -19.50 3.05
N TRP A 70 9.11 -19.78 4.22
CA TRP A 70 9.06 -21.11 4.83
C TRP A 70 7.62 -21.51 5.17
N LYS A 71 6.82 -20.61 5.75
CA LYS A 71 5.40 -20.87 6.03
C LYS A 71 4.62 -21.17 4.74
N GLU A 72 4.83 -20.39 3.68
CA GLU A 72 4.22 -20.64 2.36
C GLU A 72 4.65 -21.99 1.77
N HIS A 73 5.92 -22.35 1.91
CA HIS A 73 6.44 -23.65 1.49
C HIS A 73 5.79 -24.81 2.26
N LEU A 74 5.65 -24.70 3.58
CA LEU A 74 4.96 -25.72 4.39
C LEU A 74 3.50 -25.91 3.97
N GLN A 75 2.78 -24.82 3.66
CA GLN A 75 1.42 -24.91 3.12
C GLN A 75 1.41 -25.62 1.77
N SER A 76 2.32 -25.25 0.87
CA SER A 76 2.46 -25.87 -0.46
C SER A 76 2.79 -27.37 -0.36
N MET A 77 3.63 -27.75 0.58
CA MET A 77 4.00 -29.15 0.88
C MET A 77 2.81 -29.96 1.41
N ASP A 78 1.96 -29.36 2.25
CA ASP A 78 0.73 -30.00 2.72
C ASP A 78 -0.27 -30.22 1.57
N HIS A 79 -0.42 -29.24 0.68
CA HIS A 79 -1.23 -29.39 -0.54
C HIS A 79 -0.70 -30.51 -1.44
N LEU A 80 0.63 -30.54 -1.68
CA LEU A 80 1.28 -31.59 -2.45
C LEU A 80 1.05 -32.97 -1.84
N ARG A 81 1.17 -33.10 -0.52
CA ARG A 81 0.95 -34.35 0.21
C ARG A 81 -0.49 -34.86 0.07
N ARG A 82 -1.49 -33.97 0.09
CA ARG A 82 -2.89 -34.34 -0.12
C ARG A 82 -3.14 -34.81 -1.56
N GLY A 83 -2.54 -34.14 -2.55
CA GLY A 83 -2.72 -34.44 -3.98
C GLY A 83 -1.95 -35.66 -4.51
N ILE A 84 -0.91 -36.13 -3.81
CA ILE A 84 -0.01 -37.16 -4.33
C ILE A 84 -0.70 -38.51 -4.63
N HIS A 85 -1.76 -38.83 -3.89
CA HIS A 85 -2.50 -40.08 -4.06
C HIS A 85 -3.15 -40.19 -5.45
N LEU A 86 -3.53 -39.05 -6.05
CA LEU A 86 -4.07 -39.02 -7.41
C LEU A 86 -3.03 -39.43 -8.48
N ARG A 87 -1.73 -39.30 -8.17
CA ARG A 87 -0.64 -39.70 -9.09
C ARG A 87 -0.38 -41.21 -9.08
N GLY A 88 -0.86 -41.92 -8.06
CA GLY A 88 -0.84 -43.39 -8.03
C GLY A 88 -1.68 -44.01 -9.15
N TYR A 89 -2.70 -43.30 -9.64
CA TYR A 89 -3.50 -43.74 -10.79
C TYR A 89 -2.71 -43.75 -12.11
N ALA A 90 -1.62 -42.99 -12.20
CA ALA A 90 -0.75 -42.94 -13.38
C ALA A 90 0.35 -44.02 -13.35
N GLN A 91 0.24 -45.05 -12.49
CA GLN A 91 1.22 -46.13 -12.31
C GLN A 91 2.64 -45.67 -11.91
N LYS A 92 2.80 -44.39 -11.52
CA LYS A 92 4.05 -43.87 -10.97
C LYS A 92 4.10 -44.09 -9.46
N ASN A 93 5.31 -44.28 -8.91
CA ASN A 93 5.49 -44.46 -7.47
C ASN A 93 5.25 -43.11 -6.73
N PRO A 94 4.17 -42.98 -5.93
CA PRO A 94 3.79 -41.70 -5.31
C PRO A 94 4.88 -41.12 -4.41
N LYS A 95 5.67 -41.98 -3.75
CA LYS A 95 6.77 -41.56 -2.87
C LYS A 95 7.90 -40.90 -3.64
N GLN A 96 8.22 -41.41 -4.83
CA GLN A 96 9.28 -40.85 -5.67
C GLN A 96 8.85 -39.52 -6.29
N GLU A 97 7.61 -39.45 -6.78
CA GLU A 97 7.04 -38.20 -7.32
C GLU A 97 6.97 -37.12 -6.25
N TYR A 98 6.54 -37.45 -5.02
CA TYR A 98 6.54 -36.52 -3.90
C TYR A 98 7.93 -35.97 -3.63
N LYS A 99 8.96 -36.83 -3.59
CA LYS A 99 10.34 -36.42 -3.34
C LYS A 99 10.85 -35.49 -4.45
N ARG A 100 10.54 -35.79 -5.72
CA ARG A 100 10.96 -34.94 -6.85
C ARG A 100 10.30 -33.57 -6.78
N GLU A 101 8.97 -33.52 -6.69
CA GLU A 101 8.22 -32.26 -6.68
C GLU A 101 8.52 -31.42 -5.43
N SER A 102 8.64 -32.06 -4.25
CA SER A 102 9.01 -31.34 -3.03
C SER A 102 10.40 -30.72 -3.11
N PHE A 103 11.34 -31.39 -3.76
CA PHE A 103 12.68 -30.84 -3.97
C PHE A 103 12.66 -29.67 -4.95
N GLU A 104 11.90 -29.77 -6.05
CA GLU A 104 11.69 -28.65 -6.98
C GLU A 104 11.09 -27.44 -6.26
N LEU A 105 10.04 -27.63 -5.45
CA LEU A 105 9.45 -26.57 -4.62
C LEU A 105 10.45 -25.97 -3.63
N PHE A 106 11.34 -26.78 -3.07
CA PHE A 106 12.39 -26.30 -2.17
C PHE A 106 13.46 -25.48 -2.91
N GLN A 107 13.85 -25.86 -4.13
CA GLN A 107 14.76 -25.06 -4.95
C GLN A 107 14.14 -23.69 -5.30
N HIS A 108 12.86 -23.67 -5.66
CA HIS A 108 12.13 -22.42 -5.89
C HIS A 108 12.04 -21.55 -4.64
N LEU A 109 11.79 -22.15 -3.46
CA LEU A 109 11.83 -21.45 -2.18
C LEU A 109 13.17 -20.73 -1.97
N LEU A 110 14.30 -21.43 -2.17
CA LEU A 110 15.62 -20.83 -1.98
C LEU A 110 15.87 -19.66 -2.93
N GLU A 111 15.39 -19.74 -4.17
CA GLU A 111 15.56 -18.66 -5.14
C GLU A 111 14.69 -17.45 -4.80
N HIS A 112 13.42 -17.66 -4.46
CA HIS A 112 12.52 -16.58 -4.05
C HIS A 112 12.98 -15.86 -2.79
N ILE A 113 13.61 -16.57 -1.83
CA ILE A 113 14.22 -15.93 -0.66
C ILE A 113 15.33 -14.96 -1.10
N LYS A 114 16.21 -15.36 -2.02
CA LYS A 114 17.29 -14.48 -2.52
C LYS A 114 16.73 -13.28 -3.26
N GLU A 115 15.74 -13.50 -4.14
CA GLU A 115 15.08 -12.45 -4.92
C GLU A 115 14.44 -11.41 -4.00
N ASP A 116 13.64 -11.85 -3.03
CA ASP A 116 12.94 -10.95 -2.11
C ASP A 116 13.89 -10.16 -1.21
N VAL A 117 14.91 -10.82 -0.65
CA VAL A 117 15.91 -10.12 0.17
C VAL A 117 16.60 -9.05 -0.67
N THR A 118 17.06 -9.42 -1.88
CA THR A 118 17.72 -8.47 -2.78
C THR A 118 16.79 -7.31 -3.14
N ARG A 119 15.54 -7.59 -3.47
CA ARG A 119 14.53 -6.59 -3.82
C ARG A 119 14.27 -5.60 -2.69
N ILE A 120 14.05 -6.10 -1.47
CA ILE A 120 13.78 -5.27 -0.29
C ILE A 120 14.99 -4.38 0.00
N LEU A 121 16.19 -4.95 0.04
CA LEU A 121 17.44 -4.20 0.26
C LEU A 121 17.69 -3.14 -0.83
N SER A 122 17.28 -3.43 -2.06
CA SER A 122 17.41 -2.51 -3.20
C SER A 122 16.42 -1.34 -3.13
N HIS A 123 15.23 -1.53 -2.56
CA HIS A 123 14.21 -0.48 -2.45
C HIS A 123 14.32 0.39 -1.20
N VAL A 124 15.01 -0.09 -0.17
CA VAL A 124 15.19 0.68 1.06
C VAL A 124 15.92 1.99 0.76
N GLN A 125 15.27 3.09 1.14
CA GLN A 125 15.81 4.44 1.09
C GLN A 125 16.15 4.87 2.51
N VAL A 126 17.43 5.16 2.73
CA VAL A 126 17.90 5.74 3.98
C VAL A 126 17.63 7.24 3.91
N ARG A 127 16.66 7.72 4.69
CA ARG A 127 16.39 9.15 4.81
C ARG A 127 17.34 9.75 5.83
N GLN A 128 17.95 10.88 5.48
CA GLN A 128 18.75 11.60 6.47
C GLN A 128 17.83 12.24 7.51
N PRO A 129 18.26 12.35 8.79
CA PRO A 129 17.46 12.96 9.84
C PRO A 129 16.96 14.37 9.47
N GLU A 130 17.79 15.16 8.80
CA GLU A 130 17.43 16.52 8.36
C GLU A 130 16.29 16.54 7.33
N GLU A 131 16.24 15.56 6.43
CA GLU A 131 15.15 15.40 5.45
C GLU A 131 13.85 14.98 6.13
N VAL A 132 13.95 14.15 7.18
CA VAL A 132 12.79 13.74 7.99
C VAL A 132 12.22 14.96 8.72
N ASP A 133 13.06 15.75 9.38
CA ASP A 133 12.64 16.96 10.10
C ASP A 133 12.08 18.04 9.16
N ALA A 134 12.65 18.19 7.96
CA ALA A 134 12.11 19.10 6.95
C ALA A 134 10.74 18.65 6.44
N LEU A 135 10.57 17.35 6.19
CA LEU A 135 9.29 16.79 5.73
C LEU A 135 8.21 16.86 6.83
N GLU A 136 8.57 16.61 8.09
CA GLU A 136 7.66 16.76 9.22
C GLU A 136 7.23 18.22 9.42
N ARG A 137 8.15 19.18 9.28
CA ARG A 137 7.82 20.61 9.27
C ARG A 137 6.86 20.95 8.13
N GLN A 138 7.13 20.50 6.91
CA GLN A 138 6.22 20.72 5.77
C GLN A 138 4.84 20.10 5.99
N ARG A 139 4.77 18.89 6.56
CA ARG A 139 3.48 18.26 6.92
C ARG A 139 2.72 19.06 7.97
N ARG A 140 3.42 19.56 9.00
CA ARG A 140 2.81 20.38 10.05
C ARG A 140 2.28 21.70 9.48
N GLU A 141 3.08 22.38 8.66
CA GLU A 141 2.67 23.61 7.98
C GLU A 141 1.48 23.39 7.02
N ALA A 142 1.44 22.25 6.31
CA ALA A 142 0.31 21.90 5.45
C ALA A 142 -0.98 21.68 6.25
N LEU A 143 -0.91 20.95 7.37
CA LEU A 143 -2.03 20.78 8.30
C LEU A 143 -2.48 22.10 8.91
N GLU A 144 -1.55 22.99 9.27
CA GLU A 144 -1.85 24.33 9.77
C GLU A 144 -2.56 25.19 8.71
N ARG A 145 -2.15 25.11 7.44
CA ARG A 145 -2.84 25.79 6.32
C ARG A 145 -4.24 25.21 6.05
N GLU A 146 -4.39 23.89 6.11
CA GLU A 146 -5.69 23.23 5.96
C GLU A 146 -6.66 23.58 7.10
N THR A 147 -6.16 23.60 8.34
CA THR A 147 -6.98 23.99 9.51
C THR A 147 -7.31 25.48 9.50
N ALA A 148 -6.38 26.36 9.09
CA ALA A 148 -6.65 27.78 8.92
C ALA A 148 -7.69 28.05 7.83
N THR A 149 -7.58 27.39 6.67
CA THR A 149 -8.59 27.52 5.59
C THR A 149 -9.96 26.94 5.98
N ALA A 150 -10.01 25.87 6.78
CA ALA A 150 -11.24 25.35 7.35
C ALA A 150 -11.87 26.32 8.38
N ALA A 151 -11.06 26.97 9.21
CA ALA A 151 -11.51 27.98 10.17
C ALA A 151 -12.05 29.24 9.48
N SER A 152 -11.37 29.75 8.45
CA SER A 152 -11.84 30.91 7.66
C SER A 152 -13.13 30.64 6.89
N ARG A 153 -13.46 29.37 6.59
CA ARG A 153 -14.75 29.00 6.00
C ARG A 153 -15.92 29.01 7.01
N HIS A 154 -15.64 28.93 8.31
CA HIS A 154 -16.66 29.06 9.37
C HIS A 154 -16.91 30.51 9.79
N ASP A 155 -15.98 31.44 9.48
CA ASP A 155 -16.04 32.84 9.89
C ASP A 155 -16.43 33.81 8.75
N ALA A 156 -16.90 33.28 7.62
CA ALA A 156 -17.45 34.11 6.55
C ALA A 156 -18.81 34.69 6.99
N PRO A 157 -18.95 36.02 7.11
CA PRO A 157 -20.25 36.61 7.44
C PRO A 157 -21.21 36.33 6.30
N ALA A 158 -22.40 35.80 6.62
CA ALA A 158 -23.47 35.64 5.68
C ALA A 158 -23.80 37.02 5.07
N GLN A 159 -23.39 37.25 3.81
CA GLN A 159 -23.78 38.43 3.06
C GLN A 159 -25.29 38.35 2.81
N GLU A 160 -26.00 39.39 3.25
CA GLU A 160 -27.42 39.58 2.97
C GLU A 160 -27.66 39.67 1.46
N PRO A 161 -28.64 38.93 0.90
CA PRO A 161 -28.96 39.05 -0.52
C PRO A 161 -29.75 40.34 -0.77
N SER A 162 -29.22 41.20 -1.65
CA SER A 162 -29.90 42.38 -2.19
C SER A 162 -31.12 41.99 -3.04
N GLU A 163 -32.27 42.57 -2.71
CA GLU A 163 -33.55 42.41 -3.43
C GLU A 163 -33.52 43.10 -4.80
N ASN A 164 -33.39 42.33 -5.89
CA ASN A 164 -34.02 42.68 -7.17
C ASN A 164 -34.08 41.45 -8.10
N ASP A 165 -35.15 40.66 -8.04
CA ASP A 165 -35.68 39.98 -9.22
C ASP A 165 -37.13 39.54 -9.04
N GLN A 166 -37.97 39.87 -10.01
CA GLN A 166 -39.42 39.70 -10.00
C GLN A 166 -39.84 38.37 -10.68
N ALA A 167 -40.46 37.51 -9.87
CA ALA A 167 -41.65 36.66 -10.11
C ALA A 167 -41.75 35.66 -11.29
N ALA A 168 -41.85 34.35 -10.95
CA ALA A 168 -42.91 33.41 -11.37
C ALA A 168 -42.87 32.09 -10.53
N PRO A 169 -43.99 31.33 -10.37
CA PRO A 169 -44.36 30.78 -9.05
C PRO A 169 -44.29 29.24 -8.88
N GLY A 170 -44.04 28.79 -7.64
CA GLY A 170 -44.82 27.71 -7.02
C GLY A 170 -44.12 26.41 -6.59
N ILE A 171 -43.21 26.44 -5.60
CA ILE A 171 -43.18 25.55 -4.41
C ILE A 171 -42.50 26.36 -3.29
N ASP A 172 -43.25 26.80 -2.27
CA ASP A 172 -42.78 27.69 -1.19
C ASP A 172 -41.57 27.12 -0.42
N GLY A 173 -40.36 27.59 -0.75
CA GLY A 173 -39.11 27.35 -0.04
C GLY A 173 -38.87 28.29 1.14
N ARG A 174 -39.92 28.63 1.91
CA ARG A 174 -39.74 29.42 3.14
C ARG A 174 -39.20 28.50 4.24
N PRO A 175 -38.08 28.82 4.91
CA PRO A 175 -37.66 28.08 6.08
C PRO A 175 -38.70 28.28 7.19
N MET A 176 -39.63 27.33 7.32
CA MET A 176 -40.61 27.32 8.40
C MET A 176 -39.87 27.11 9.73
N ARG A 177 -39.80 28.15 10.56
CA ARG A 177 -39.30 28.02 11.93
C ARG A 177 -40.26 27.11 12.70
N ARG A 178 -39.79 25.94 13.10
CA ARG A 178 -40.58 24.95 13.84
C ARG A 178 -40.95 25.52 15.20
N GLU A 179 -42.24 25.77 15.44
CA GLU A 179 -42.76 26.35 16.69
C GLU A 179 -42.78 25.39 17.89
N GLY A 180 -42.10 24.23 17.82
CA GLY A 180 -42.13 23.23 18.88
C GLY A 180 -40.87 22.37 18.98
N PRO A 181 -40.66 21.71 20.14
CA PRO A 181 -39.46 20.93 20.42
C PRO A 181 -39.26 19.81 19.40
N LYS A 182 -38.00 19.55 19.05
CA LYS A 182 -37.61 18.49 18.13
C LYS A 182 -37.82 17.14 18.80
N VAL A 183 -38.97 16.51 18.56
CA VAL A 183 -39.29 15.16 19.04
C VAL A 183 -38.23 14.17 18.51
N GLY A 184 -37.46 13.58 19.41
CA GLY A 184 -36.43 12.60 19.12
C GLY A 184 -37.01 11.22 18.78
N ARG A 185 -36.21 10.38 18.12
CA ARG A 185 -36.64 9.06 17.59
C ARG A 185 -37.22 8.12 18.67
N ASN A 186 -36.84 8.29 19.94
CA ASN A 186 -37.31 7.50 21.08
C ASN A 186 -38.32 8.22 21.99
N ASP A 187 -38.65 9.48 21.71
CA ASP A 187 -39.56 10.29 22.53
C ASP A 187 -41.03 9.87 22.32
N PRO A 188 -41.93 10.14 23.29
CA PRO A 188 -43.36 9.93 23.11
C PRO A 188 -43.88 10.69 21.87
N CYS A 189 -44.64 9.99 21.04
CA CYS A 189 -45.11 10.50 19.77
C CYS A 189 -46.19 11.57 19.97
N SER A 190 -46.03 12.71 19.29
CA SER A 190 -46.91 13.89 19.42
C SER A 190 -48.33 13.70 18.83
N CYS A 191 -48.64 12.54 18.25
CA CYS A 191 -49.98 12.22 17.73
C CYS A 191 -50.96 11.71 18.80
N GLY A 192 -50.56 11.69 20.08
CA GLY A 192 -51.40 11.25 21.19
C GLY A 192 -51.50 9.72 21.36
N SER A 193 -50.71 8.94 20.62
CA SER A 193 -50.78 7.46 20.64
C SER A 193 -50.11 6.79 21.84
N GLY A 194 -49.40 7.54 22.68
CA GLY A 194 -48.66 7.03 23.85
C GLY A 194 -47.42 6.17 23.53
N LYS A 195 -47.10 5.95 22.24
CA LYS A 195 -45.97 5.12 21.78
C LYS A 195 -44.74 5.98 21.44
N LYS A 196 -43.54 5.38 21.42
CA LYS A 196 -42.30 6.07 20.98
C LYS A 196 -42.38 6.43 19.49
N TYR A 197 -41.83 7.59 19.09
CA TYR A 197 -41.95 8.15 17.73
C TYR A 197 -41.55 7.15 16.62
N LYS A 198 -40.42 6.43 16.78
CA LYS A 198 -39.98 5.40 15.80
C LYS A 198 -40.92 4.20 15.62
N GLN A 199 -41.80 3.96 16.59
CA GLN A 199 -42.78 2.86 16.57
C GLN A 199 -44.17 3.35 16.11
N CYS A 200 -44.32 4.64 15.80
CA CYS A 200 -45.57 5.26 15.37
C CYS A 200 -45.34 6.07 14.08
N CYS A 201 -45.45 7.41 14.12
CA CYS A 201 -45.32 8.26 12.94
C CYS A 201 -43.93 8.28 12.30
N GLY A 202 -42.89 7.81 13.01
CA GLY A 202 -41.52 7.69 12.49
C GLY A 202 -41.14 6.27 12.06
N LYS A 203 -42.10 5.37 11.88
CA LYS A 203 -41.85 3.99 11.45
C LYS A 203 -41.65 3.95 9.92
N LEU A 204 -40.41 3.73 9.50
CA LEU A 204 -40.09 3.43 8.11
C LEU A 204 -40.48 1.96 7.87
N SER A 205 -41.41 1.68 6.95
CA SER A 205 -41.63 0.32 6.43
C SER A 205 -40.62 -0.01 5.36
#